data_AF-A0A151AIA9-F1
#
_entry.id   AF-A0A151AIA9-F1
#
_cell.length_a   1.000
_cell.length_b   1.000
_cell.length_c   1.000
_cell.angle_alpha   90.00
_cell.angle_beta   90.00
_cell.angle_gamma   90.00
#
_symmetry.space_group_name_H-M   'P 1'
#
loop_
_entity.id
_entity.type
_entity.pdbx_description
1 polymer ?
#
loop_
_entity_poly.entity_id
_entity_poly.type
_entity_poly.pdbx_seq_one_letter_code
_entity_poly.pdbx_strand_id
1 'polypeptide(L)'
;MKKYDNEWLEQNYRRVKTVVNTVDWGKRDAELLPLVKEVVVKMKEGKPERITWTTIGSKLGISGWLSKKKEKLPLVKAYIESEVESLKEFQIRKIRWAIEELERQGKEITLWNLAETAGVKPRYMEKV
;
A
#
# COMPACT_ATOMS: atom_id res chain seq x y z
N MET A 1 -12.67 40.68 40.25
CA MET A 1 -12.68 41.14 38.85
C MET A 1 -12.51 39.95 37.90
N LYS A 2 -13.59 39.25 37.49
CA LYS A 2 -13.55 38.20 36.44
C LYS A 2 -14.90 38.03 35.70
N LYS A 3 -15.81 39.00 35.83
CA LYS A 3 -17.16 38.92 35.24
C LYS A 3 -17.27 39.63 33.88
N TYR A 4 -16.48 40.69 33.67
CA TYR A 4 -16.52 41.50 32.45
C TYR A 4 -15.67 40.96 31.29
N ASP A 5 -14.69 40.09 31.56
CA ASP A 5 -13.84 39.50 30.49
C ASP A 5 -14.60 38.51 29.61
N ASN A 6 -15.59 37.79 30.16
CA ASN A 6 -16.35 36.79 29.41
C ASN A 6 -17.30 37.42 28.37
N GLU A 7 -17.94 38.54 28.72
CA GLU A 7 -18.80 39.27 27.77
C GLU A 7 -17.97 39.88 26.63
N TRP A 8 -16.80 40.43 26.94
CA TRP A 8 -15.89 40.95 25.92
C TRP A 8 -15.38 39.84 25.00
N LEU A 9 -15.00 38.68 25.55
CA LEU A 9 -14.57 37.51 24.77
C LEU A 9 -15.68 36.98 23.87
N GLU A 10 -16.91 36.79 24.37
CA GLU A 10 -18.03 36.30 23.57
C GLU A 10 -18.43 37.25 22.42
N GLN A 11 -18.27 38.57 22.60
CA GLN A 11 -18.57 39.55 21.56
C GLN A 11 -17.44 39.72 20.53
N ASN A 12 -16.17 39.55 20.94
CA ASN A 12 -15.01 39.85 20.10
C ASN A 12 -14.30 38.60 19.55
N TYR A 13 -14.62 37.39 20.02
CA TYR A 13 -14.03 36.19 19.45
C TYR A 13 -14.59 35.90 18.06
N ARG A 14 -13.68 35.68 17.11
CA ARG A 14 -14.05 35.21 15.77
C ARG A 14 -14.46 33.74 15.86
N ARG A 15 -15.77 33.47 15.85
CA ARG A 15 -16.32 32.13 15.61
C ARG A 15 -16.00 31.70 14.17
N VAL A 16 -14.84 31.09 13.96
CA VAL A 16 -14.56 30.41 12.69
C VAL A 16 -15.43 29.15 12.68
N LYS A 17 -16.50 29.16 11.87
CA LYS A 17 -17.27 27.94 11.59
C LYS A 17 -16.40 27.02 10.74
N THR A 18 -15.70 26.08 11.37
CA THR A 18 -15.00 25.02 10.65
C THR A 18 -16.05 24.12 10.00
N VAL A 19 -16.27 24.30 8.70
CA VAL A 19 -17.09 23.36 7.92
C VAL A 19 -16.30 22.08 7.76
N VAL A 20 -16.71 21.04 8.50
CA VAL A 20 -16.10 19.72 8.37
C VAL A 20 -16.74 19.04 7.16
N ASN A 21 -15.99 18.91 6.07
CA ASN A 21 -16.44 18.13 4.92
C ASN A 21 -16.44 16.65 5.30
N THR A 22 -17.62 16.08 5.51
CA THR A 22 -17.80 14.65 5.76
C THR A 22 -17.48 13.90 4.47
N VAL A 23 -16.41 13.12 4.48
CA VAL A 23 -16.06 12.23 3.37
C VAL A 23 -17.03 11.05 3.35
N ASP A 24 -17.70 10.84 2.22
CA ASP A 24 -18.47 9.63 1.93
C ASP A 24 -17.50 8.48 1.63
N TRP A 25 -17.23 7.67 2.65
CA TRP A 25 -16.29 6.55 2.55
C TRP A 25 -16.78 5.44 1.62
N GLY A 26 -18.10 5.25 1.48
CA GLY A 26 -18.66 4.21 0.63
C GLY A 26 -18.43 4.52 -0.85
N LYS A 27 -18.69 5.76 -1.26
CA LYS A 27 -18.36 6.23 -2.62
C LYS A 27 -16.85 6.17 -2.87
N ARG A 28 -16.05 6.60 -1.90
CA ARG A 28 -14.59 6.58 -2.00
C ARG A 28 -14.04 5.17 -2.17
N ASP A 29 -14.60 4.19 -1.46
CA ASP A 29 -14.20 2.78 -1.56
C ASP A 29 -14.47 2.23 -2.96
N ALA A 30 -15.65 2.53 -3.52
CA ALA A 30 -16.01 2.13 -4.89
C ALA A 30 -15.12 2.78 -5.96
N GLU A 31 -14.79 4.07 -5.82
CA GLU A 31 -13.87 4.76 -6.74
C GLU A 31 -12.43 4.27 -6.64
N LEU A 32 -11.99 3.87 -5.44
CA LEU A 32 -10.62 3.47 -5.19
C LEU A 32 -10.34 2.04 -5.65
N LEU A 33 -11.34 1.16 -5.62
CA LEU A 33 -11.22 -0.23 -6.04
C LEU A 33 -10.59 -0.43 -7.44
N PRO A 34 -11.04 0.23 -8.52
CA PRO A 34 -10.42 0.09 -9.84
C PRO A 34 -8.97 0.60 -9.87
N LEU A 35 -8.67 1.70 -9.17
CA LEU A 35 -7.31 2.25 -9.08
C LEU A 35 -6.35 1.29 -8.38
N VAL A 36 -6.81 0.65 -7.30
CA VAL A 36 -6.03 -0.35 -6.57
C VAL A 36 -5.76 -1.57 -7.47
N LYS A 37 -6.77 -2.06 -8.21
CA LYS A 37 -6.61 -3.15 -9.17
C LYS A 37 -5.55 -2.83 -10.22
N GLU A 38 -5.62 -1.65 -10.82
CA GLU A 38 -4.66 -1.22 -11.84
C GLU A 38 -3.23 -1.14 -11.29
N VAL A 39 -3.07 -0.60 -10.06
CA VAL A 39 -1.77 -0.57 -9.38
C VAL A 39 -1.26 -1.97 -9.09
N VAL A 40 -2.12 -2.89 -8.65
CA VAL A 40 -1.73 -4.29 -8.38
C VAL A 40 -1.27 -4.97 -9.67
N VAL A 41 -1.97 -4.77 -10.80
CA VAL A 41 -1.54 -5.29 -12.11
C VAL A 41 -0.16 -4.75 -12.48
N LYS A 42 0.03 -3.43 -12.40
CA LYS A 42 1.35 -2.80 -12.67
C LYS A 42 2.45 -3.24 -11.70
N MET A 43 2.11 -3.67 -10.49
CA MET A 43 3.07 -4.24 -9.52
C MET A 43 3.40 -5.71 -9.79
N LYS A 44 2.52 -6.42 -10.51
CA LYS A 44 2.78 -7.78 -11.00
C LYS A 44 3.62 -7.74 -12.27
N GLU A 45 3.52 -6.68 -13.06
CA GLU A 45 4.35 -6.43 -14.23
C GLU A 45 5.75 -5.97 -13.83
N GLY A 46 6.77 -6.78 -14.16
CA GLY A 46 8.17 -6.47 -13.90
C GLY A 46 8.68 -6.97 -12.56
N LYS A 47 9.47 -6.15 -11.85
CA LYS A 47 10.16 -6.55 -10.61
C LYS A 47 9.13 -6.86 -9.52
N PRO A 48 9.14 -8.06 -8.90
CA PRO A 48 8.15 -8.42 -7.91
C PRO A 48 8.25 -7.54 -6.66
N GLU A 49 7.27 -6.67 -6.49
CA GLU A 49 7.09 -5.86 -5.29
C GLU A 49 6.06 -6.50 -4.36
N ARG A 50 6.27 -6.40 -3.05
CA ARG A 50 5.32 -6.94 -2.07
C ARG A 50 4.06 -6.08 -2.07
N ILE A 51 2.93 -6.71 -2.36
CA ILE A 51 1.61 -6.07 -2.30
C ILE A 51 1.28 -5.87 -0.83
N THR A 52 1.30 -4.62 -0.39
CA THR A 52 0.91 -4.22 0.96
C THR A 52 0.11 -2.92 0.88
N TRP A 53 -0.70 -2.66 1.91
CA TRP A 53 -1.41 -1.39 2.07
C TRP A 53 -0.52 -0.16 1.89
N THR A 54 0.70 -0.23 2.43
CA THR A 54 1.70 0.83 2.33
C THR A 54 2.26 0.98 0.93
N THR A 55 2.56 -0.12 0.23
CA THR A 55 3.08 -0.08 -1.15
C THR A 55 2.04 0.49 -2.11
N ILE A 56 0.81 -0.02 -2.02
CA ILE A 56 -0.34 0.45 -2.81
C ILE A 56 -0.60 1.93 -2.52
N GLY A 57 -0.67 2.30 -1.24
CA GLY A 57 -0.88 3.68 -0.84
C GLY A 57 0.24 4.62 -1.29
N SER A 58 1.49 4.14 -1.34
CA SER A 58 2.63 4.90 -1.86
C SER A 58 2.50 5.13 -3.37
N LYS A 59 2.18 4.08 -4.14
CA LYS A 59 1.98 4.19 -5.60
C LYS A 59 0.79 5.10 -5.97
N LEU A 60 -0.24 5.12 -5.13
CA LEU A 60 -1.41 6.00 -5.29
C LEU A 60 -1.23 7.40 -4.66
N GLY A 61 -0.13 7.68 -3.96
CA GLY A 61 0.10 8.96 -3.27
C GLY A 61 -0.81 9.23 -2.06
N ILE A 62 -1.48 8.21 -1.52
CA ILE A 62 -2.49 8.32 -0.44
C ILE A 62 -2.12 7.52 0.82
N SER A 63 -0.85 7.09 0.94
CA SER A 63 -0.35 6.24 2.03
C SER A 63 -0.68 6.76 3.43
N GLY A 64 -0.72 8.09 3.61
CA GLY A 64 -0.91 8.76 4.89
C GLY A 64 -2.26 8.50 5.56
N TRP A 65 -3.33 8.26 4.79
CA TRP A 65 -4.66 7.98 5.35
C TRP A 65 -5.22 6.61 4.95
N LEU A 66 -4.79 6.03 3.82
CA LEU A 66 -5.28 4.73 3.36
C LEU A 66 -5.06 3.65 4.43
N SER A 67 -3.88 3.64 5.03
CA SER A 67 -3.51 2.70 6.10
C SER A 67 -4.29 2.93 7.41
N LYS A 68 -4.74 4.16 7.67
CA LYS A 68 -5.50 4.54 8.88
C LYS A 68 -6.99 4.30 8.74
N LYS A 69 -7.49 4.13 7.51
CA LYS A 69 -8.92 4.08 7.19
C LYS A 69 -9.33 2.73 6.58
N LYS A 70 -8.52 1.69 6.75
CA LYS A 70 -8.78 0.32 6.26
C LYS A 70 -10.16 -0.21 6.66
N GLU A 71 -10.56 0.02 7.91
CA GLU A 71 -11.87 -0.43 8.43
C GLU A 71 -13.06 0.29 7.77
N LYS A 72 -12.84 1.43 7.11
CA LYS A 72 -13.87 2.16 6.38
C LYS A 72 -13.92 1.83 4.89
N LEU A 73 -13.04 0.95 4.43
CA LEU A 73 -12.86 0.59 3.02
C LEU A 73 -13.00 -0.93 2.84
N PRO A 74 -14.19 -1.50 3.07
CA PRO A 74 -14.38 -2.95 3.06
C PRO A 74 -14.09 -3.59 1.70
N LEU A 75 -14.42 -2.95 0.58
CA LEU A 75 -14.21 -3.51 -0.77
C LEU A 75 -12.73 -3.54 -1.11
N VAL A 76 -12.02 -2.42 -0.90
CA VAL A 76 -10.58 -2.35 -1.12
C VAL A 76 -9.84 -3.27 -0.15
N LYS A 77 -10.29 -3.38 1.11
CA LYS A 77 -9.71 -4.29 2.10
C LYS A 77 -9.82 -5.73 1.66
N ALA A 78 -11.02 -6.18 1.28
CA ALA A 78 -11.24 -7.54 0.79
C ALA A 78 -10.37 -7.84 -0.44
N TYR A 79 -10.26 -6.90 -1.37
CA TYR A 79 -9.41 -7.07 -2.56
C TYR A 79 -7.93 -7.19 -2.20
N ILE A 80 -7.41 -6.26 -1.37
CA ILE A 80 -6.00 -6.30 -0.96
C ILE A 80 -5.71 -7.59 -0.18
N GLU A 81 -6.58 -8.01 0.74
CA GLU A 81 -6.39 -9.25 1.49
C GLU A 81 -6.42 -10.49 0.60
N SER A 82 -7.22 -10.49 -0.48
CA SER A 82 -7.22 -11.57 -1.46
C SER A 82 -5.95 -11.61 -2.33
N GLU A 83 -5.29 -10.47 -2.51
CA GLU A 83 -4.07 -10.32 -3.32
C GLU A 83 -2.78 -10.35 -2.48
N VAL A 84 -2.90 -10.26 -1.14
CA VAL A 84 -1.76 -10.36 -0.23
C VAL A 84 -1.33 -11.82 -0.19
N GLU A 85 -0.38 -12.13 -1.06
CA GLU A 85 0.33 -13.41 -1.08
C GLU A 85 1.05 -13.66 0.25
N SER A 86 1.09 -14.92 0.67
CA SER A 86 1.93 -15.33 1.81
C SER A 86 3.39 -14.99 1.54
N LEU A 87 4.18 -14.86 2.61
CA LEU A 87 5.63 -14.60 2.50
C LEU A 87 6.31 -15.62 1.57
N LYS A 88 5.88 -16.89 1.63
CA LYS A 88 6.41 -17.98 0.80
C LYS A 88 6.06 -17.80 -0.68
N GLU A 89 4.80 -17.51 -0.97
CA GLU A 89 4.32 -17.29 -2.34
C GLU A 89 5.03 -16.10 -2.98
N PHE A 90 5.21 -15.01 -2.22
CA PHE A 90 5.99 -13.87 -2.67
C PHE A 90 7.47 -14.23 -2.94
N GLN A 91 8.08 -15.08 -2.11
CA GLN A 91 9.46 -15.57 -2.35
C GLN A 91 9.54 -16.41 -3.62
N ILE A 92 8.58 -17.32 -3.84
CA ILE A 92 8.50 -18.14 -5.06
C ILE A 92 8.37 -17.23 -6.30
N ARG A 93 7.51 -16.21 -6.25
CA ARG A 93 7.34 -15.24 -7.35
C ARG A 93 8.65 -14.50 -7.66
N LYS A 94 9.41 -14.11 -6.63
CA LYS A 94 10.74 -13.48 -6.80
C LYS A 94 11.76 -14.42 -7.44
N ILE A 95 11.75 -15.69 -7.06
CA ILE A 95 12.66 -16.69 -7.63
C ILE A 95 12.34 -16.90 -9.10
N ARG A 96 11.05 -17.06 -9.46
CA ARG A 96 10.62 -17.23 -10.86
C ARG A 96 11.00 -16.04 -11.72
N TRP A 97 10.73 -14.82 -11.25
CA TRP A 97 11.16 -13.61 -11.95
C TRP A 97 12.67 -13.52 -12.12
N ALA A 98 13.45 -13.91 -11.10
CA ALA A 98 14.91 -13.90 -11.19
C ALA A 98 15.44 -14.93 -12.18
N ILE A 99 14.80 -16.08 -12.33
CA ILE A 99 15.12 -17.08 -13.37
C ILE A 99 14.87 -16.47 -14.75
N GLU A 100 13.67 -15.94 -14.99
CA GLU A 100 13.30 -15.33 -16.28
C GLU A 100 14.24 -14.17 -16.66
N GLU A 101 14.62 -13.34 -15.69
CA GLU A 101 15.53 -12.22 -15.93
C GLU A 101 16.98 -12.68 -16.20
N LEU A 102 17.44 -13.75 -15.55
CA LEU A 102 18.76 -14.34 -15.82
C LEU A 102 18.81 -15.01 -17.19
N GLU A 103 17.74 -15.71 -17.58
CA GLU A 103 17.57 -16.25 -18.93
C GLU A 103 17.59 -15.15 -19.99
N ARG A 104 16.86 -14.05 -19.75
CA ARG A 104 16.85 -12.88 -20.64
C ARG A 104 18.23 -12.23 -20.79
N GLN A 105 19.03 -12.24 -19.73
CA GLN A 105 20.40 -11.73 -19.74
C GLN A 105 21.43 -12.72 -20.31
N GLY A 106 21.03 -13.97 -20.60
CA GLY A 106 21.92 -15.03 -21.10
C GLY A 106 23.02 -15.43 -20.10
N LYS A 107 22.79 -15.23 -18.80
CA LYS A 107 23.75 -15.55 -17.74
C LYS A 107 23.49 -16.93 -17.16
N GLU A 108 24.54 -17.58 -16.66
CA GLU A 108 24.39 -18.84 -15.95
C GLU A 108 23.57 -18.66 -14.66
N ILE A 109 22.55 -19.51 -14.51
CA ILE A 109 21.69 -19.57 -13.35
C ILE A 109 22.43 -20.31 -12.23
N THR A 110 23.34 -19.61 -11.57
CA THR A 110 23.96 -20.09 -10.33
C THR A 110 23.09 -19.69 -9.13
N LEU A 111 23.16 -20.47 -8.04
CA LEU A 111 22.42 -20.17 -6.80
C LEU A 111 22.72 -18.76 -6.27
N TRP A 112 23.94 -18.28 -6.48
CA TRP A 112 24.39 -16.95 -6.05
C TRP A 112 23.80 -15.83 -6.92
N ASN A 113 23.89 -15.95 -8.26
CA ASN A 113 23.28 -14.99 -9.20
C ASN A 113 21.76 -14.94 -9.02
N LEU A 114 21.13 -16.09 -8.77
CA LEU A 114 19.70 -16.19 -8.53
C LEU A 114 19.31 -15.52 -7.20
N ALA A 115 20.07 -15.78 -6.12
CA ALA A 115 19.86 -15.15 -4.82
C ALA A 115 20.05 -13.64 -4.84
N GLU A 116 21.07 -13.17 -5.56
CA GLU A 116 21.35 -11.75 -5.77
C GLU A 116 20.21 -11.08 -6.56
N THR A 117 19.82 -11.67 -7.70
CA THR A 117 18.77 -11.14 -8.57
C THR A 117 17.40 -11.15 -7.88
N ALA A 118 17.03 -12.25 -7.22
CA ALA A 118 15.77 -12.36 -6.47
C ALA A 118 15.75 -11.51 -5.18
N GLY A 119 16.90 -11.07 -4.69
CA GLY A 119 17.04 -10.44 -3.37
C GLY A 119 16.51 -11.34 -2.25
N VAL A 120 16.75 -12.65 -2.33
CA VAL A 120 16.37 -13.65 -1.33
C VAL A 120 17.65 -14.29 -0.81
N LYS A 121 17.85 -14.33 0.52
CA LYS A 121 19.04 -14.98 1.07
C LYS A 121 19.00 -16.49 0.75
N PRO A 122 20.13 -17.11 0.38
CA PRO A 122 20.18 -18.54 0.04
C PRO A 122 19.58 -19.47 1.10
N ARG A 123 19.72 -19.11 2.39
CA ARG A 123 19.13 -19.85 3.52
C ARG A 123 17.60 -19.96 3.48
N TYR A 124 16.92 -19.08 2.76
CA TYR A 124 15.48 -19.13 2.56
C TYR A 124 15.09 -19.88 1.28
N MET A 125 16.04 -20.21 0.40
CA MET A 125 15.82 -20.97 -0.82
C MET A 125 15.96 -22.48 -0.60
N GLU A 126 16.81 -22.92 0.34
CA GLU A 126 16.97 -24.34 0.69
C GLU A 126 15.70 -25.00 1.25
N LYS A 127 14.71 -24.19 1.65
CA LYS A 127 13.44 -24.64 2.24
C LYS A 127 12.23 -24.41 1.33
N VAL A 128 12.45 -24.02 0.07
CA VAL A 128 11.40 -23.83 -0.94
C VAL A 128 11.23 -25.11 -1.73
#